data_AF-A0A2D5W7L1-F1
#
_entry.id   AF-A0A2D5W7L1-F1
#
_cell.length_a   1.000
_cell.length_b   1.000
_cell.length_c   1.000
_cell.angle_alpha   90.00
_cell.angle_beta   90.00
_cell.angle_gamma   90.00
#
_symmetry.space_group_name_H-M   'P 1'
#
loop_
_entity.id
_entity.type
_entity.pdbx_description
1 polymer ?
#
loop_
_entity_poly.entity_id
_entity_poly.type
_entity_poly.pdbx_seq_one_letter_code
_entity_poly.pdbx_strand_id
1 'polypeptide(L)'
;MLVVPLAVGCAASGDVEEDVQWLDPSPALGARIDAGARRLPWSHGMERVELIRWFAAVGEPAYPTLLALVLDPRKEVSCAALAALGATGDSRLVDPLWSLPWPEADEVDLALERARTLLRLGDWRMAPPLIDGLRDERLLTRALCAQALFEATAESFGYDPRAAEDDREEAIRRWEYWLWERTGSRS
;
A
#
# COMPACT_ATOMS: atom_id res chain seq x y z
N MET A 1 -56.59 -5.46 30.11
CA MET A 1 -55.59 -4.64 29.40
C MET A 1 -54.32 -5.45 29.29
N LEU A 2 -54.01 -6.00 28.11
CA LEU A 2 -52.83 -6.80 27.84
C LEU A 2 -51.68 -5.86 27.44
N VAL A 3 -50.60 -5.87 28.21
CA VAL A 3 -49.36 -5.15 27.92
C VAL A 3 -48.50 -6.06 27.04
N VAL A 4 -48.33 -5.70 25.77
CA VAL A 4 -47.37 -6.33 24.85
C VAL A 4 -46.03 -5.62 25.04
N PRO A 5 -44.91 -6.32 25.31
CA PRO A 5 -43.62 -5.68 25.35
C PRO A 5 -43.12 -5.45 23.91
N LEU A 6 -42.74 -4.20 23.61
CA LEU A 6 -42.02 -3.83 22.40
C LEU A 6 -40.63 -4.48 22.44
N ALA A 7 -40.39 -5.43 21.54
CA ALA A 7 -39.05 -5.92 21.25
C ALA A 7 -38.30 -4.80 20.50
N VAL A 8 -37.28 -4.24 21.16
CA VAL A 8 -36.28 -3.39 20.53
C VAL A 8 -35.42 -4.30 19.66
N GLY A 9 -35.63 -4.24 18.34
CA GLY A 9 -34.75 -4.86 17.37
C GLY A 9 -33.44 -4.07 17.32
N CYS A 10 -32.36 -4.65 17.84
CA CYS A 10 -31.01 -4.20 17.51
C CYS A 10 -30.79 -4.48 16.02
N ALA A 11 -30.84 -3.43 15.20
CA ALA A 11 -30.30 -3.50 13.85
C ALA A 11 -28.79 -3.71 13.99
N ALA A 12 -28.34 -4.95 13.76
CA ALA A 12 -26.96 -5.18 13.41
C ALA A 12 -26.72 -4.37 12.12
N SER A 13 -25.88 -3.34 12.21
CA SER A 13 -25.24 -2.75 11.05
C SER A 13 -24.47 -3.88 10.37
N GLY A 14 -25.11 -4.52 9.39
CA GLY A 14 -24.41 -5.37 8.45
C GLY A 14 -23.43 -4.45 7.74
N ASP A 15 -22.15 -4.64 8.01
CA ASP A 15 -21.10 -4.20 7.10
C ASP A 15 -21.43 -4.88 5.77
N VAL A 16 -22.03 -4.11 4.86
CA VAL A 16 -22.13 -4.53 3.47
C VAL A 16 -20.69 -4.49 3.00
N GLU A 17 -20.04 -5.66 2.93
CA GLU A 17 -18.87 -5.85 2.09
C GLU A 17 -19.32 -5.45 0.68
N GLU A 18 -19.14 -4.17 0.33
CA GLU A 18 -19.29 -3.71 -1.04
C GLU A 18 -18.15 -4.40 -1.80
N ASP A 19 -18.47 -5.52 -2.45
CA ASP A 19 -17.57 -6.16 -3.40
C ASP A 19 -17.05 -5.09 -4.35
N VAL A 20 -15.77 -4.75 -4.22
CA VAL A 20 -15.17 -3.66 -4.99
C VAL A 20 -15.21 -4.05 -6.47
N GLN A 21 -16.18 -3.49 -7.20
CA GLN A 21 -16.35 -3.76 -8.61
C GLN A 21 -15.53 -2.76 -9.43
N TRP A 22 -14.46 -3.26 -10.03
CA TRP A 22 -13.66 -2.51 -11.00
C TRP A 22 -14.39 -2.38 -12.34
N LEU A 23 -14.07 -1.33 -13.09
CA LEU A 23 -14.52 -1.20 -14.48
C LEU A 23 -13.98 -2.35 -15.35
N ASP A 24 -14.88 -3.04 -16.04
CA ASP A 24 -14.50 -4.06 -17.01
C ASP A 24 -13.82 -3.44 -18.24
N PRO A 25 -12.72 -4.02 -18.74
CA PRO A 25 -12.08 -3.54 -19.97
C PRO A 25 -12.95 -3.85 -21.19
N SER A 26 -12.90 -2.97 -22.21
CA SER A 26 -13.37 -3.35 -23.55
C SER A 26 -12.64 -4.61 -24.06
N PRO A 27 -13.22 -5.43 -24.95
CA PRO A 27 -12.57 -6.65 -25.44
C PRO A 27 -11.16 -6.43 -26.00
N ALA A 28 -10.95 -5.31 -26.71
CA ALA A 28 -9.63 -4.96 -27.26
C ALA A 28 -8.63 -4.57 -26.17
N LEU A 29 -9.07 -3.86 -25.12
CA LEU A 29 -8.21 -3.51 -23.99
C LEU A 29 -7.88 -4.74 -23.14
N GLY A 30 -8.88 -5.59 -22.85
CA GLY A 30 -8.69 -6.84 -22.10
C GLY A 30 -7.67 -7.75 -22.80
N ALA A 31 -7.79 -7.94 -24.11
CA ALA A 31 -6.82 -8.71 -24.89
C ALA A 31 -5.40 -8.15 -24.79
N ARG A 32 -5.22 -6.82 -24.72
CA ARG A 32 -3.91 -6.18 -24.54
C ARG A 32 -3.36 -6.38 -23.13
N ILE A 33 -4.21 -6.29 -22.11
CA ILE A 33 -3.84 -6.55 -20.71
C ILE A 33 -3.37 -8.00 -20.58
N ASP A 34 -4.16 -8.94 -21.07
CA ASP A 34 -3.85 -10.38 -21.05
C ASP A 34 -2.55 -10.71 -21.80
N ALA A 35 -2.37 -10.15 -22.99
CA ALA A 35 -1.14 -10.33 -23.77
C ALA A 35 0.07 -9.75 -23.02
N GLY A 36 -0.10 -8.61 -22.36
CA GLY A 36 0.88 -8.02 -21.46
C GLY A 36 1.26 -8.95 -20.32
N ALA A 37 0.26 -9.43 -19.57
CA ALA A 37 0.47 -10.32 -18.42
C ALA A 37 1.18 -11.62 -18.84
N ARG A 38 0.78 -12.22 -19.96
CA ARG A 38 1.40 -13.45 -20.50
C ARG A 38 2.85 -13.27 -20.94
N ARG A 39 3.26 -12.08 -21.39
CA ARG A 39 4.66 -11.81 -21.76
C ARG A 39 5.54 -11.43 -20.58
N LEU A 40 4.97 -11.02 -19.45
CA LEU A 40 5.71 -10.57 -18.28
C LEU A 40 6.80 -11.55 -17.80
N PRO A 41 6.57 -12.89 -17.75
CA PRO A 41 7.59 -13.87 -17.39
C PRO A 41 8.87 -13.80 -18.25
N TRP A 42 8.71 -13.40 -19.52
CA TRP A 42 9.76 -13.37 -20.54
C TRP A 42 10.30 -11.96 -20.82
N SER A 43 9.68 -10.93 -20.24
CA SER A 43 10.19 -9.55 -20.29
C SER A 43 11.34 -9.34 -19.32
N HIS A 44 12.25 -8.42 -19.60
CA HIS A 44 13.43 -8.17 -18.76
C HIS A 44 13.68 -6.68 -18.51
N GLY A 45 14.31 -6.37 -17.37
CA GLY A 45 14.77 -5.03 -17.02
C GLY A 45 13.69 -3.96 -17.17
N MET A 46 13.99 -2.94 -17.97
CA MET A 46 13.11 -1.78 -18.17
C MET A 46 11.77 -2.15 -18.79
N GLU A 47 11.74 -3.06 -19.77
CA GLU A 47 10.49 -3.47 -20.44
C GLU A 47 9.47 -4.02 -19.45
N ARG A 48 9.93 -4.81 -18.47
CA ARG A 48 9.07 -5.36 -17.43
C ARG A 48 8.47 -4.26 -16.56
N VAL A 49 9.30 -3.30 -16.14
CA VAL A 49 8.86 -2.18 -15.31
C VAL A 49 7.89 -1.29 -16.07
N GLU A 50 8.14 -1.01 -17.34
CA GLU A 50 7.25 -0.23 -18.20
C GLU A 50 5.90 -0.92 -18.42
N LEU A 51 5.89 -2.23 -18.58
CA LEU A 51 4.67 -3.01 -18.67
C LEU A 51 3.85 -2.92 -17.38
N ILE A 52 4.48 -3.04 -16.22
CA ILE A 52 3.80 -2.91 -14.92
C ILE A 52 3.26 -1.49 -14.73
N ARG A 53 4.04 -0.46 -15.08
CA ARG A 53 3.58 0.94 -15.07
C ARG A 53 2.42 1.18 -16.04
N TRP A 54 2.43 0.51 -17.20
CA TRP A 54 1.33 0.59 -18.14
C TRP A 54 0.03 0.03 -17.56
N PHE A 55 0.07 -1.08 -16.82
CA PHE A 55 -1.12 -1.57 -16.11
C PHE A 55 -1.66 -0.52 -15.13
N ALA A 56 -0.79 0.16 -14.37
CA ALA A 56 -1.25 1.23 -13.47
C ALA A 56 -1.89 2.40 -14.22
N ALA A 57 -1.31 2.79 -15.37
CA ALA A 57 -1.86 3.84 -16.22
C ALA A 57 -3.20 3.46 -16.87
N VAL A 58 -3.49 2.17 -17.04
CA VAL A 58 -4.81 1.69 -17.48
C VAL A 58 -5.87 1.87 -16.39
N GLY A 59 -5.48 1.79 -15.11
CA GLY A 59 -6.37 2.00 -13.97
C GLY A 59 -7.20 0.76 -13.63
N GLU A 60 -8.44 0.98 -13.19
CA GLU A 60 -9.37 -0.06 -12.69
C GLU A 60 -9.40 -1.34 -13.54
N PRO A 61 -9.46 -1.29 -14.88
CA PRO A 61 -9.51 -2.52 -15.69
C PRO A 61 -8.28 -3.42 -15.58
N ALA A 62 -7.15 -2.89 -15.11
CA ALA A 62 -5.91 -3.63 -14.91
C ALA A 62 -5.56 -3.87 -13.43
N TYR A 63 -6.38 -3.41 -12.48
CA TYR A 63 -6.15 -3.67 -11.05
C TYR A 63 -6.15 -5.17 -10.72
N PRO A 64 -7.05 -6.01 -11.25
CA PRO A 64 -6.96 -7.47 -11.02
C PRO A 64 -5.61 -8.06 -11.46
N THR A 65 -5.07 -7.57 -12.57
CA THR A 65 -3.75 -7.99 -13.05
C THR A 65 -2.65 -7.54 -12.10
N LEU A 66 -2.64 -6.27 -11.68
CA LEU A 66 -1.65 -5.76 -10.74
C LEU A 66 -1.69 -6.47 -9.38
N LEU A 67 -2.89 -6.71 -8.83
CA LEU A 67 -3.08 -7.44 -7.58
C LEU A 67 -2.53 -8.87 -7.68
N ALA A 68 -2.73 -9.55 -8.82
CA ALA A 68 -2.11 -10.86 -9.05
C ALA A 68 -0.58 -10.79 -9.10
N LEU A 69 0.00 -9.72 -9.67
CA LEU A 69 1.45 -9.53 -9.75
C LEU A 69 2.10 -9.19 -8.40
N VAL A 70 1.36 -8.68 -7.42
CA VAL A 70 1.85 -8.52 -6.03
C VAL A 70 2.26 -9.87 -5.43
N LEU A 71 1.63 -10.96 -5.87
CA LEU A 71 1.93 -12.33 -5.42
C LEU A 71 2.98 -13.04 -6.30
N ASP A 72 3.59 -12.35 -7.26
CA ASP A 72 4.62 -12.96 -8.10
C ASP A 72 5.85 -13.33 -7.24
N PRO A 73 6.41 -14.55 -7.39
CA PRO A 73 7.54 -15.01 -6.58
C PRO A 73 8.83 -14.21 -6.83
N ARG A 74 8.90 -13.42 -7.91
CA ARG A 74 10.05 -12.56 -8.21
C ARG A 74 9.85 -11.22 -7.50
N LYS A 75 10.71 -10.92 -6.53
CA LYS A 75 10.64 -9.70 -5.71
C LYS A 75 10.60 -8.42 -6.54
N GLU A 76 11.32 -8.39 -7.67
CA GLU A 76 11.32 -7.21 -8.54
C GLU A 76 9.94 -6.96 -9.17
N VAL A 77 9.15 -8.02 -9.39
CA VAL A 77 7.78 -7.92 -9.95
C VAL A 77 6.79 -7.52 -8.87
N SER A 78 6.82 -8.17 -7.71
CA SER A 78 5.91 -7.84 -6.61
C SER A 78 6.14 -6.41 -6.11
N CYS A 79 7.38 -5.99 -5.90
CA CYS A 79 7.70 -4.61 -5.53
C CYS A 79 7.27 -3.59 -6.61
N ALA A 80 7.50 -3.91 -7.90
CA ALA A 80 7.06 -3.03 -8.97
C ALA A 80 5.53 -2.92 -9.06
N ALA A 81 4.80 -4.01 -8.81
CA ALA A 81 3.34 -4.03 -8.80
C ALA A 81 2.77 -3.22 -7.63
N LEU A 82 3.34 -3.37 -6.42
CA LEU A 82 3.00 -2.55 -5.25
C LEU A 82 3.23 -1.06 -5.52
N ALA A 83 4.44 -0.69 -5.99
CA ALA A 83 4.77 0.69 -6.30
C ALA A 83 3.84 1.29 -7.38
N ALA A 84 3.45 0.49 -8.37
CA ALA A 84 2.50 0.83 -9.41
C ALA A 84 1.10 1.06 -8.84
N LEU A 85 0.58 0.15 -8.01
CA LEU A 85 -0.70 0.31 -7.32
C LEU A 85 -0.70 1.57 -6.45
N GLY A 86 0.33 1.80 -5.65
CA GLY A 86 0.44 3.00 -4.82
C GLY A 86 0.50 4.30 -5.62
N ALA A 87 0.98 4.25 -6.87
CA ALA A 87 0.99 5.41 -7.77
C ALA A 87 -0.39 5.75 -8.35
N THR A 88 -1.37 4.84 -8.29
CA THR A 88 -2.75 5.13 -8.71
C THR A 88 -3.44 6.09 -7.74
N GLY A 89 -3.08 6.04 -6.44
CA GLY A 89 -3.75 6.80 -5.38
C GLY A 89 -5.20 6.35 -5.13
N ASP A 90 -5.63 5.21 -5.66
CA ASP A 90 -7.02 4.75 -5.55
C ASP A 90 -7.26 4.01 -4.23
N SER A 91 -7.85 4.70 -3.25
CA SER A 91 -8.04 4.16 -1.90
C SER A 91 -8.89 2.89 -1.84
N ARG A 92 -9.66 2.57 -2.89
CA ARG A 92 -10.41 1.30 -2.99
C ARG A 92 -9.49 0.08 -3.06
N LEU A 93 -8.19 0.25 -3.32
CA LEU A 93 -7.18 -0.82 -3.34
C LEU A 93 -6.68 -1.25 -1.96
N VAL A 94 -7.02 -0.51 -0.88
CA VAL A 94 -6.56 -0.83 0.49
C VAL A 94 -7.05 -2.22 0.92
N ASP A 95 -8.36 -2.47 0.88
CA ASP A 95 -8.92 -3.74 1.33
C ASP A 95 -8.51 -4.93 0.42
N PRO A 96 -8.53 -4.79 -0.92
CA PRO A 96 -7.96 -5.79 -1.81
C PRO A 96 -6.51 -6.14 -1.49
N LEU A 97 -5.66 -5.16 -1.16
CA LEU A 97 -4.28 -5.42 -0.77
C LEU A 97 -4.17 -6.13 0.57
N TRP A 98 -5.05 -5.84 1.54
CA TRP A 98 -5.09 -6.53 2.82
C TRP A 98 -5.57 -7.99 2.70
N SER A 99 -6.48 -8.27 1.78
CA SER A 99 -7.04 -9.62 1.56
C SER A 99 -6.12 -10.55 0.78
N LEU A 100 -5.09 -10.03 0.11
CA LEU A 100 -4.09 -10.86 -0.57
C LEU A 100 -3.34 -11.77 0.42
N PRO A 101 -3.11 -13.05 0.08
CA PRO A 101 -2.29 -13.94 0.88
C PRO A 101 -0.85 -13.44 0.89
N TRP A 102 -0.43 -12.85 2.00
CA TRP A 102 0.91 -12.30 2.14
C TRP A 102 1.88 -13.41 2.59
N PRO A 103 3.08 -13.52 1.99
CA PRO A 103 4.07 -14.48 2.47
C PRO A 103 4.44 -14.18 3.92
N GLU A 104 4.41 -15.21 4.78
CA GLU A 104 4.81 -15.13 6.20
C GLU A 104 6.33 -14.92 6.39
N ALA A 105 7.11 -15.00 5.31
CA ALA A 105 8.56 -14.88 5.38
C ALA A 105 9.00 -13.47 5.84
N ASP A 106 10.13 -13.43 6.56
CA ASP A 106 10.85 -12.22 7.02
C ASP A 106 11.42 -11.38 5.86
N GLU A 107 10.60 -11.05 4.87
CA GLU A 107 10.96 -10.15 3.78
C GLU A 107 10.68 -8.71 4.17
N VAL A 108 11.53 -8.18 5.06
CA VAL A 108 11.44 -6.80 5.57
C VAL A 108 11.23 -5.79 4.44
N ASP A 109 11.94 -5.95 3.31
CA ASP A 109 11.84 -5.03 2.17
C ASP A 109 10.48 -5.06 1.48
N LEU A 110 9.91 -6.25 1.29
CA LEU A 110 8.61 -6.40 0.65
C LEU A 110 7.49 -5.91 1.58
N ALA A 111 7.61 -6.18 2.89
CA ALA A 111 6.69 -5.68 3.90
C ALA A 111 6.68 -4.14 3.95
N LEU A 112 7.85 -3.50 3.87
CA LEU A 112 7.97 -2.04 3.82
C LEU A 112 7.40 -1.46 2.53
N GLU A 113 7.62 -2.09 1.37
CA GLU A 113 7.01 -1.63 0.12
C GLU A 113 5.48 -1.74 0.15
N ARG A 114 4.93 -2.77 0.82
CA ARG A 114 3.48 -2.87 1.08
C ARG A 114 3.00 -1.76 1.99
N ALA A 115 3.68 -1.51 3.10
CA ALA A 115 3.34 -0.44 4.04
C ALA A 115 3.34 0.93 3.36
N ARG A 116 4.38 1.21 2.55
CA ARG A 116 4.48 2.40 1.71
C ARG A 116 3.32 2.51 0.72
N THR A 117 3.00 1.41 0.03
CA THR A 117 1.91 1.37 -0.94
C THR A 117 0.57 1.69 -0.27
N LEU A 118 0.27 1.00 0.82
CA LEU A 118 -0.95 1.19 1.60
C LEU A 118 -1.06 2.63 2.16
N LEU A 119 0.03 3.21 2.67
CA LEU A 119 0.04 4.62 3.10
C LEU A 119 -0.30 5.57 1.95
N ARG A 120 0.28 5.36 0.76
CA ARG A 120 -0.01 6.17 -0.44
C ARG A 120 -1.46 6.05 -0.91
N LEU A 121 -2.11 4.92 -0.63
CA LEU A 121 -3.53 4.68 -0.88
C LEU A 121 -4.44 5.23 0.24
N GLY A 122 -3.86 5.82 1.29
CA GLY A 122 -4.60 6.46 2.39
C GLY A 122 -4.73 5.62 3.65
N ASP A 123 -4.08 4.47 3.73
CA ASP A 123 -4.09 3.63 4.93
C ASP A 123 -3.04 4.10 5.97
N TRP A 124 -3.46 5.05 6.81
CA TRP A 124 -2.62 5.63 7.86
C TRP A 124 -2.21 4.65 8.96
N ARG A 125 -2.79 3.44 9.01
CA ARG A 125 -2.31 2.36 9.91
C ARG A 125 -0.85 1.98 9.61
N MET A 126 -0.36 2.30 8.40
CA MET A 126 1.00 2.00 7.96
C MET A 126 2.01 3.10 8.27
N ALA A 127 1.61 4.23 8.88
CA ALA A 127 2.56 5.25 9.30
C ALA A 127 3.56 4.73 10.38
N PRO A 128 3.13 4.05 11.47
CA PRO A 128 4.05 3.50 12.47
C PRO A 128 5.19 2.62 11.91
N PRO A 129 4.94 1.55 11.11
CA PRO A 129 6.02 0.72 10.61
C PRO A 129 7.00 1.47 9.69
N LEU A 130 6.53 2.51 8.98
CA LEU A 130 7.40 3.36 8.17
C LEU A 130 8.22 4.32 9.04
N ILE A 131 7.66 4.84 10.13
CA ILE A 131 8.41 5.65 11.11
C ILE A 131 9.50 4.78 11.77
N ASP A 132 9.19 3.53 12.14
CA ASP A 132 10.18 2.59 12.67
C ASP A 132 11.29 2.28 11.65
N GLY A 133 10.93 2.17 10.36
CA GLY A 133 11.89 1.98 9.26
C GLY A 133 12.91 3.11 9.11
N LEU A 134 12.66 4.30 9.67
CA LEU A 134 13.64 5.39 9.74
C LEU A 134 14.84 5.06 10.64
N ARG A 135 14.73 4.03 11.50
CA ARG A 135 15.81 3.54 12.36
C ARG A 135 16.64 2.43 11.72
N ASP A 136 16.22 1.85 10.58
CA ASP A 136 16.90 0.72 9.93
C ASP A 136 18.38 1.03 9.65
N GLU A 137 19.25 0.04 9.80
CA GLU A 137 20.69 0.16 9.58
C GLU A 137 21.03 0.52 8.12
N ARG A 138 20.20 0.06 7.18
CA ARG A 138 20.40 0.22 5.74
C ARG A 138 19.90 1.59 5.29
N LEU A 139 20.81 2.36 4.71
CA LEU A 139 20.51 3.69 4.16
C LEU A 139 19.34 3.70 3.18
N LEU A 140 19.24 2.67 2.34
CA LEU A 140 18.17 2.57 1.34
C LEU A 140 16.79 2.48 2.02
N THR A 141 16.66 1.63 3.05
CA THR A 141 15.43 1.47 3.80
C THR A 141 14.99 2.77 4.47
N ARG A 142 15.93 3.46 5.13
CA ARG A 142 15.68 4.78 5.72
C ARG A 142 15.19 5.80 4.70
N ALA A 143 15.84 5.86 3.54
CA ALA A 143 15.48 6.79 2.48
C ALA A 143 14.09 6.50 1.90
N LEU A 144 13.75 5.22 1.71
CA LEU A 144 12.43 4.81 1.23
C LEU A 144 11.32 5.15 2.22
N CYS A 145 11.53 4.91 3.51
CA CYS A 145 10.57 5.25 4.56
C CYS A 145 10.38 6.77 4.65
N ALA A 146 11.47 7.54 4.65
CA ALA A 146 11.41 9.00 4.67
C ALA A 146 10.69 9.55 3.43
N GLN A 147 10.95 8.99 2.25
CA GLN A 147 10.25 9.36 1.02
C GLN A 147 8.75 9.04 1.10
N ALA A 148 8.38 7.85 1.57
CA ALA A 148 6.98 7.45 1.70
C ALA A 148 6.20 8.39 2.63
N LEU A 149 6.79 8.72 3.78
CA LEU A 149 6.21 9.64 4.75
C LEU A 149 6.11 11.05 4.17
N PHE A 150 7.15 11.55 3.50
CA PHE A 150 7.11 12.86 2.84
C PHE A 150 6.08 12.94 1.71
N GLU A 151 5.96 11.91 0.88
CA GLU A 151 4.94 11.83 -0.18
C GLU A 151 3.52 11.89 0.40
N ALA A 152 3.30 11.28 1.56
CA ALA A 152 1.99 11.25 2.21
C ALA A 152 1.63 12.52 2.98
N THR A 153 2.63 13.23 3.54
CA THR A 153 2.39 14.34 4.49
C THR A 153 2.91 15.69 4.04
N ALA A 154 3.80 15.73 3.03
CA ALA A 154 4.64 16.88 2.68
C ALA A 154 5.57 17.39 3.80
N GLU A 155 5.77 16.59 4.85
CA GLU A 155 6.62 16.91 6.00
C GLU A 155 7.85 16.00 6.04
N SER A 156 8.98 16.54 6.50
CA SER A 156 10.22 15.77 6.72
C SER A 156 10.71 15.78 8.16
N PHE A 157 10.23 16.73 8.98
CA PHE A 157 10.73 17.02 10.33
C PHE A 157 12.25 17.13 10.47
N GLY A 158 12.92 17.55 9.39
CA GLY A 158 14.38 17.67 9.34
C GLY A 158 15.11 16.34 9.28
N TYR A 159 14.42 15.24 8.96
CA TYR A 159 15.04 13.93 8.83
C TYR A 159 15.98 13.86 7.62
N ASP A 160 17.25 13.50 7.87
CA ASP A 160 18.22 13.12 6.84
C ASP A 160 18.62 11.65 7.04
N PRO A 161 18.37 10.76 6.06
CA PRO A 161 18.71 9.34 6.18
C PRO A 161 20.23 9.06 6.31
N ARG A 162 21.09 10.05 6.02
CA ARG A 162 22.56 9.97 6.16
C ARG A 162 23.11 10.62 7.43
N ALA A 163 22.28 11.30 8.22
CA ALA A 163 22.72 11.94 9.45
C ALA A 163 23.13 10.92 10.52
N ALA A 164 23.82 11.41 11.56
CA ALA A 164 24.16 10.62 12.74
C ALA A 164 22.89 10.07 13.40
N GLU A 165 23.03 8.97 14.13
CA GLU A 165 21.90 8.30 14.78
C GLU A 165 21.13 9.22 15.71
N ASP A 166 21.82 10.02 16.53
CA ASP A 166 21.19 10.97 17.46
C ASP A 166 20.35 12.04 16.73
N ASP A 167 20.85 12.54 15.60
CA ASP A 167 20.14 13.53 14.77
C ASP A 167 18.89 12.91 14.11
N ARG A 168 19.02 11.67 13.62
CA ARG A 168 17.89 10.91 13.06
C ARG A 168 16.84 10.65 14.11
N GLU A 169 17.24 10.20 15.30
CA GLU A 169 16.33 9.85 16.40
C GLU A 169 15.53 11.08 16.87
N GLU A 170 16.15 12.26 16.89
CA GLU A 170 15.46 13.50 17.21
C GLU A 170 14.38 13.86 16.15
N ALA A 171 14.67 13.66 14.87
CA ALA A 171 13.65 13.82 13.81
C ALA A 171 12.55 12.75 13.90
N ILE A 172 12.89 11.52 14.30
CA ILE A 172 11.92 10.43 14.49
C ILE A 172 10.97 10.73 15.66
N ARG A 173 11.47 11.26 16.78
CA ARG A 173 10.61 11.72 17.89
C ARG A 173 9.57 12.76 17.45
N ARG A 174 9.94 13.64 16.51
CA ARG A 174 8.98 14.62 15.92
C ARG A 174 7.93 13.93 15.06
N TRP A 175 8.33 12.94 14.27
CA TRP A 175 7.40 12.08 13.53
C TRP A 175 6.39 11.39 14.44
N GLU A 176 6.87 10.74 15.50
CA GLU A 176 6.02 10.04 16.48
C GLU A 176 5.07 10.99 17.19
N TYR A 177 5.55 12.16 17.61
CA TYR A 177 4.73 13.20 18.22
C TYR A 177 3.64 13.71 17.26
N TRP A 178 4.00 14.00 16.01
CA TRP A 178 3.05 14.46 15.00
C TRP A 178 1.98 13.40 14.70
N LEU A 179 2.36 12.11 14.65
CA LEU A 179 1.41 11.03 14.43
C LEU A 179 0.46 10.92 15.63
N TRP A 180 0.99 11.01 16.84
CA TRP A 180 0.20 11.01 18.07
C TRP A 180 -0.84 12.13 18.11
N GLU A 181 -0.47 13.36 17.72
CA GLU A 181 -1.43 14.49 17.66
C GLU A 181 -2.63 14.19 16.74
N ARG A 182 -2.43 13.34 15.73
CA ARG A 182 -3.46 12.98 14.75
C ARG A 182 -4.27 11.76 15.12
N THR A 183 -3.66 10.76 15.75
CA THR A 183 -4.33 9.48 16.04
C THR A 183 -4.83 9.37 17.48
N GLY A 184 -4.34 10.21 18.40
CA GLY A 184 -4.68 10.17 19.83
C GLY A 184 -4.17 8.93 20.58
N SER A 185 -3.40 8.06 19.92
CA SER A 185 -2.88 6.81 20.48
C SER A 185 -1.39 6.94 20.84
N ARG A 186 -1.05 6.69 22.12
CA ARG A 186 0.34 6.43 22.54
C ARG A 186 0.62 4.95 22.28
N SER A 187 1.68 4.65 21.52
CA SER A 187 2.31 3.31 21.46
C SER A 187 3.17 3.06 22.68
#